data_AF-A0A3B0YCJ2-F1
#
_entry.id   AF-A0A3B0YCJ2-F1
#
_cell.length_a   1.000
_cell.length_b   1.000
_cell.length_c   1.000
_cell.angle_alpha   90.00
_cell.angle_beta   90.00
_cell.angle_gamma   90.00
#
_symmetry.space_group_name_H-M   'P 1'
#
loop_
_entity.id
_entity.type
_entity.pdbx_description
1 polymer ?
#
loop_
_entity_poly.entity_id
_entity_poly.type
_entity_poly.pdbx_seq_one_letter_code
_entity_poly.pdbx_strand_id
1 'polypeptide(L)'
;MTDALHKLVKTLQQPAMFPHPVACFNVVETHISIILLTGPYAYKFKKPVNFGFLDFSTLEKRRHFCEEELRLNHRLAPELYREVVTINAGPQLGGDGEAIEYAIRMREFAQASQFDRLLDAEQLAPEHIDALALRIAKFHTTAAVAGPQSGYGNPAAVQAPAEENFSQILDCMHEPQVQKQLEYLQDWTHQTFQKLQPDFQARKDNGFIRECHGDLHLRNIALVDDIPVAFDCIEFNDKLRWIDIISEIAFMVMDLDHRGQAGLASRFLNVWLEQI
;
A
#
# COMPACT_ATOMS: atom_id res chain seq x y z
N MET A 1 1.99 8.06 -23.49
CA MET A 1 0.67 7.98 -22.82
C MET A 1 0.68 8.72 -21.50
N THR A 2 1.70 8.56 -20.66
CA THR A 2 1.87 9.33 -19.41
C THR A 2 1.83 10.84 -19.64
N ASP A 3 2.45 11.35 -20.71
CA ASP A 3 2.40 12.77 -21.08
C ASP A 3 0.97 13.33 -21.27
N ALA A 4 0.03 12.49 -21.73
CA ALA A 4 -1.36 12.91 -21.88
C ALA A 4 -2.04 13.07 -20.51
N LEU A 5 -1.73 12.18 -19.56
CA LEU A 5 -2.20 12.30 -18.18
C LEU A 5 -1.58 13.52 -17.47
N HIS A 6 -0.28 13.80 -17.66
CA HIS A 6 0.34 15.02 -17.13
C HIS A 6 -0.32 16.29 -17.68
N LYS A 7 -0.64 16.32 -18.98
CA LYS A 7 -1.40 17.43 -19.59
C LYS A 7 -2.81 17.54 -19.01
N LEU A 8 -3.48 16.42 -18.78
CA LEU A 8 -4.79 16.40 -18.15
C LEU A 8 -4.75 16.98 -16.73
N VAL A 9 -3.86 16.47 -15.87
CA VAL A 9 -3.69 16.95 -14.49
C VAL A 9 -3.31 18.42 -14.47
N LYS A 10 -2.47 18.89 -15.39
CA LYS A 10 -2.17 20.32 -15.53
C LYS A 10 -3.39 21.14 -15.93
N THR A 11 -4.25 20.63 -16.81
CA THR A 11 -5.47 21.32 -17.23
C THR A 11 -6.47 21.44 -16.09
N LEU A 12 -6.55 20.40 -15.23
CA LEU A 12 -7.39 20.40 -14.04
C LEU A 12 -6.93 21.39 -12.97
N GLN A 13 -5.73 21.99 -13.04
CA GLN A 13 -5.27 23.00 -12.06
C GLN A 13 -5.93 24.37 -12.28
N GLN A 14 -7.27 24.38 -12.25
CA GLN A 14 -8.14 25.55 -12.36
C GLN A 14 -9.27 25.40 -11.32
N PRO A 15 -9.45 26.34 -10.38
CA PRO A 15 -10.44 26.18 -9.30
C PRO A 15 -11.87 25.93 -9.80
N ALA A 16 -12.24 26.49 -10.96
CA ALA A 16 -13.56 26.34 -11.57
C ALA A 16 -13.90 24.88 -11.99
N MET A 17 -12.91 23.98 -12.04
CA MET A 17 -13.10 22.58 -12.43
C MET A 17 -13.56 21.69 -11.26
N PHE A 18 -13.64 22.24 -10.04
CA PHE A 18 -14.00 21.48 -8.85
C PHE A 18 -15.29 22.01 -8.21
N PRO A 19 -16.14 21.12 -7.67
CA PRO A 19 -17.39 21.50 -7.00
C PRO A 19 -17.17 22.03 -5.58
N HIS A 20 -15.93 22.29 -5.19
CA HIS A 20 -15.53 22.78 -3.86
C HIS A 20 -14.48 23.89 -4.00
N PRO A 21 -14.28 24.71 -2.97
CA PRO A 21 -13.21 25.69 -2.95
C PRO A 21 -11.83 25.02 -3.10
N VAL A 22 -10.96 25.63 -3.91
CA VAL A 22 -9.57 25.23 -4.09
C VAL A 22 -8.68 26.44 -3.81
N ALA A 23 -7.84 26.34 -2.78
CA ALA A 23 -6.96 27.44 -2.38
C ALA A 23 -5.59 27.37 -3.07
N CYS A 24 -5.07 26.15 -3.25
CA CYS A 24 -3.81 25.89 -3.93
C CYS A 24 -3.85 24.51 -4.60
N PHE A 25 -2.94 24.31 -5.55
CA PHE A 25 -2.71 23.02 -6.17
C PHE A 25 -1.30 22.54 -5.83
N ASN A 26 -1.20 21.29 -5.38
CA ASN A 26 0.07 20.59 -5.31
C ASN A 26 -0.06 19.26 -6.07
N VAL A 27 1.02 18.84 -6.72
CA VAL A 27 1.05 17.56 -7.44
C VAL A 27 2.11 16.68 -6.81
N VAL A 28 1.69 15.49 -6.37
CA VAL A 28 2.58 14.44 -5.89
C VAL A 28 2.59 13.34 -6.94
N GLU A 29 3.77 12.88 -7.35
CA GLU A 29 3.91 11.85 -8.35
C GLU A 29 4.66 10.65 -7.77
N THR A 30 4.05 9.47 -7.86
CA THR A 30 4.66 8.19 -7.47
C THR A 30 5.11 7.43 -8.71
N HIS A 31 5.63 6.21 -8.57
CA HIS A 31 6.00 5.39 -9.73
C HIS A 31 4.79 5.08 -10.64
N ILE A 32 3.61 4.86 -10.05
CA ILE A 32 2.41 4.36 -10.75
C ILE A 32 1.21 5.31 -10.70
N SER A 33 1.29 6.45 -10.00
CA SER A 33 0.16 7.38 -9.83
C SER A 33 0.58 8.85 -9.86
N ILE A 34 -0.38 9.73 -10.15
CA ILE A 34 -0.29 11.19 -9.97
C ILE A 34 -1.41 11.60 -9.03
N ILE A 35 -1.10 12.35 -7.97
CA ILE A 35 -2.06 12.84 -6.98
C ILE A 35 -2.13 14.36 -7.08
N LEU A 36 -3.32 14.88 -7.37
CA LEU A 36 -3.62 16.31 -7.39
C LEU A 36 -4.28 16.70 -6.06
N LEU A 37 -3.56 17.47 -5.26
CA LEU A 37 -4.01 18.04 -3.99
C LEU A 37 -4.68 19.39 -4.26
N THR A 38 -5.80 19.64 -3.58
CA THR A 38 -6.65 20.82 -3.83
C THR A 38 -7.03 21.58 -2.54
N GLY A 39 -6.54 21.12 -1.39
CA GLY A 39 -6.84 21.65 -0.06
C GLY A 39 -7.74 20.71 0.73
N PRO A 40 -9.06 20.65 0.46
CA PRO A 40 -9.96 19.73 1.16
C PRO A 40 -9.94 18.31 0.60
N TYR A 41 -9.57 18.14 -0.68
CA TYR A 41 -9.59 16.85 -1.37
C TYR A 41 -8.32 16.59 -2.18
N ALA A 42 -7.99 15.31 -2.30
CA ALA A 42 -6.96 14.80 -3.19
C ALA A 42 -7.60 13.94 -4.28
N TYR A 43 -7.03 13.98 -5.49
CA TYR A 43 -7.46 13.20 -6.64
C TYR A 43 -6.31 12.35 -7.15
N LYS A 44 -6.41 11.03 -6.96
CA LYS A 44 -5.37 10.07 -7.36
C LYS A 44 -5.71 9.45 -8.71
N PHE A 45 -4.82 9.66 -9.68
CA PHE A 45 -4.89 9.15 -11.05
C PHE A 45 -3.87 8.03 -11.23
N LYS A 46 -4.28 6.94 -11.89
CA LYS A 46 -3.38 5.84 -12.26
C LYS A 46 -2.62 6.18 -13.54
N LYS A 47 -1.30 5.98 -13.57
CA LYS A 47 -0.50 6.20 -14.78
C LYS A 47 -0.76 5.08 -15.80
N PRO A 48 -0.80 5.37 -17.11
CA PRO A 48 -1.05 4.38 -18.15
C PRO A 48 0.21 3.54 -18.45
N VAL A 49 0.60 2.69 -17.50
CA VAL A 49 1.83 1.88 -17.53
C VAL A 49 1.53 0.39 -17.41
N ASN A 50 2.46 -0.45 -17.87
CA ASN A 50 2.45 -1.89 -17.65
C ASN A 50 3.87 -2.34 -17.29
N PHE A 51 4.04 -2.89 -16.09
CA PHE A 51 5.32 -3.36 -15.56
C PHE A 51 5.37 -4.89 -15.42
N GLY A 52 4.42 -5.62 -16.00
CA GLY A 52 4.27 -7.07 -15.86
C GLY A 52 3.58 -7.48 -14.55
N PHE A 53 3.96 -6.90 -13.42
CA PHE A 53 3.31 -7.13 -12.12
C PHE A 53 2.06 -6.25 -11.90
N LEU A 54 1.87 -5.23 -12.73
CA LEU A 54 0.75 -4.29 -12.71
C LEU A 54 0.49 -3.80 -14.14
N ASP A 55 -0.78 -3.62 -14.49
CA ASP A 55 -1.19 -3.15 -15.81
C ASP A 55 -2.36 -2.16 -15.73
N PHE A 56 -2.04 -0.89 -15.98
CA PHE A 56 -2.95 0.25 -16.05
C PHE A 56 -3.04 0.82 -17.48
N SER A 57 -2.62 0.06 -18.48
CA SER A 57 -2.44 0.53 -19.87
C SER A 57 -3.74 1.05 -20.50
N THR A 58 -4.88 0.42 -20.22
CA THR A 58 -6.18 0.81 -20.78
C THR A 58 -7.03 1.57 -19.77
N LEU A 59 -7.98 2.36 -20.28
CA LEU A 59 -8.88 3.15 -19.44
C LEU A 59 -9.76 2.25 -18.55
N GLU A 60 -10.21 1.11 -19.06
CA GLU A 60 -10.99 0.11 -18.33
C GLU A 60 -10.20 -0.48 -17.16
N LYS A 61 -8.90 -0.77 -17.37
CA LYS A 61 -8.01 -1.25 -16.30
C LYS A 61 -7.83 -0.18 -15.23
N ARG A 62 -7.64 1.08 -15.61
CA ARG A 62 -7.53 2.19 -14.65
C ARG A 62 -8.79 2.38 -13.84
N ARG A 63 -9.97 2.28 -14.48
CA ARG A 63 -11.26 2.28 -13.77
C ARG A 63 -11.32 1.15 -12.74
N HIS A 64 -11.06 -0.09 -13.18
CA HIS A 64 -11.10 -1.27 -12.31
C HIS A 64 -10.20 -1.11 -11.09
N PHE A 65 -8.96 -0.66 -11.27
CA PHE A 65 -8.03 -0.49 -10.14
C PHE A 65 -8.33 0.76 -9.30
N CYS A 66 -9.00 1.79 -9.82
CA CYS A 66 -9.56 2.85 -8.96
C CYS A 66 -10.67 2.30 -8.06
N GLU A 67 -11.54 1.44 -8.59
CA GLU A 67 -12.62 0.80 -7.83
C GLU A 67 -12.05 -0.18 -6.78
N GLU A 68 -11.01 -0.96 -7.13
CA GLU A 68 -10.34 -1.86 -6.18
C GLU A 68 -9.58 -1.10 -5.08
N GLU A 69 -8.84 -0.03 -5.41
CA GLU A 69 -8.18 0.78 -4.39
C GLU A 69 -9.21 1.40 -3.43
N LEU A 70 -10.33 1.91 -3.94
CA LEU A 70 -11.44 2.40 -3.11
C LEU A 70 -12.00 1.30 -2.20
N ARG A 71 -12.33 0.12 -2.75
CA ARG A 71 -12.86 -1.02 -2.00
C ARG A 71 -11.92 -1.44 -0.87
N LEU A 72 -10.63 -1.58 -1.20
CA LEU A 72 -9.61 -2.08 -0.27
C LEU A 72 -9.30 -1.09 0.83
N ASN A 73 -9.13 0.18 0.48
CA ASN A 73 -8.77 1.20 1.47
C ASN A 73 -9.96 1.64 2.33
N HIS A 74 -11.20 1.50 1.88
CA HIS A 74 -12.37 1.79 2.72
C HIS A 74 -12.43 0.91 3.98
N ARG A 75 -11.71 -0.23 4.01
CA ARG A 75 -11.63 -1.12 5.18
C ARG A 75 -10.81 -0.52 6.33
N LEU A 76 -9.80 0.27 6.01
CA LEU A 76 -8.86 0.85 6.98
C LEU A 76 -8.92 2.39 7.06
N ALA A 77 -9.42 3.05 6.01
CA ALA A 77 -9.47 4.50 5.87
C ALA A 77 -10.80 5.00 5.24
N PRO A 78 -11.99 4.59 5.73
CA PRO A 78 -13.28 5.03 5.19
C PRO A 78 -13.49 6.55 5.24
N GLU A 79 -12.83 7.24 6.16
CA GLU A 79 -12.82 8.69 6.31
C GLU A 79 -11.99 9.42 5.23
N LEU A 80 -11.03 8.72 4.61
CA LEU A 80 -10.20 9.27 3.54
C LEU A 80 -10.80 8.97 2.17
N TYR A 81 -11.12 7.71 1.88
CA TYR A 81 -11.52 7.29 0.54
C TYR A 81 -13.03 7.48 0.32
N ARG A 82 -13.39 8.36 -0.63
CA ARG A 82 -14.78 8.78 -0.85
C ARG A 82 -15.45 8.06 -2.01
N GLU A 83 -14.91 8.21 -3.21
CA GLU A 83 -15.49 7.63 -4.42
C GLU A 83 -14.50 7.61 -5.59
N VAL A 84 -14.84 6.87 -6.63
CA VAL A 84 -14.22 6.99 -7.95
C VAL A 84 -14.99 8.04 -8.76
N VAL A 85 -14.30 9.04 -9.27
CA VAL A 85 -14.85 10.10 -10.12
C VAL A 85 -14.42 9.92 -11.57
N THR A 86 -15.28 10.34 -12.49
CA THR A 86 -14.95 10.43 -13.92
C THR A 86 -14.36 11.79 -14.25
N ILE A 87 -13.51 11.80 -15.27
CA ILE A 87 -13.06 13.00 -15.94
C ILE A 87 -13.52 12.86 -17.39
N ASN A 88 -14.37 13.77 -17.84
CA ASN A 88 -15.08 13.71 -19.12
C ASN A 88 -14.47 14.70 -20.13
N ALA A 89 -14.89 14.64 -21.40
CA ALA A 89 -14.41 15.57 -22.44
C ALA A 89 -14.61 17.04 -22.04
N GLY A 90 -13.65 17.93 -22.36
CA GLY A 90 -13.63 19.29 -21.79
C GLY A 90 -12.97 19.35 -20.40
N PRO A 91 -11.99 18.46 -20.17
CA PRO A 91 -11.65 17.77 -18.90
C PRO A 91 -12.48 18.14 -17.67
N GLN A 92 -13.77 17.79 -17.62
CA GLN A 92 -14.65 18.12 -16.49
C GLN A 92 -14.75 16.97 -15.49
N LEU A 93 -14.68 17.28 -14.19
CA LEU A 93 -14.90 16.32 -13.12
C LEU A 93 -16.38 15.99 -12.98
N GLY A 94 -16.75 14.71 -13.14
CA GLY A 94 -18.15 14.26 -13.08
C GLY A 94 -19.06 14.91 -14.11
N GLY A 95 -18.51 15.27 -15.28
CA GLY A 95 -19.27 15.92 -16.36
C GLY A 95 -20.12 14.94 -17.16
N ASP A 96 -20.91 15.49 -18.09
CA ASP A 96 -21.68 14.68 -19.05
C ASP A 96 -20.77 14.09 -20.15
N GLY A 97 -21.19 12.96 -20.72
CA GLY A 97 -20.52 12.32 -21.86
C GLY A 97 -19.49 11.26 -21.48
N GLU A 98 -18.66 10.85 -22.44
CA GLU A 98 -17.70 9.76 -22.27
C GLU A 98 -16.57 10.15 -21.30
N ALA A 99 -16.26 9.24 -20.37
CA ALA A 99 -15.11 9.41 -19.48
C ALA A 99 -13.82 9.20 -20.27
N ILE A 100 -12.89 10.15 -20.16
CA ILE A 100 -11.56 10.08 -20.74
C ILE A 100 -10.50 9.64 -19.72
N GLU A 101 -10.81 9.74 -18.42
CA GLU A 101 -9.98 9.26 -17.31
C GLU A 101 -10.82 9.02 -16.04
N TYR A 102 -10.27 8.27 -15.09
CA TYR A 102 -10.81 8.06 -13.75
C TYR A 102 -9.83 8.52 -12.68
N ALA A 103 -10.37 8.98 -11.55
CA ALA A 103 -9.57 9.27 -10.36
C ALA A 103 -10.29 8.81 -9.11
N ILE A 104 -9.54 8.56 -8.05
CA ILE A 104 -10.08 8.35 -6.71
C ILE A 104 -10.13 9.70 -6.02
N ARG A 105 -11.31 10.13 -5.58
CA ARG A 105 -11.48 11.32 -4.74
C ARG A 105 -11.31 10.93 -3.28
N MET A 106 -10.39 11.60 -2.61
CA MET A 106 -10.03 11.35 -1.22
C MET A 106 -10.10 12.63 -0.41
N ARG A 107 -10.37 12.56 0.90
CA ARG A 107 -10.11 13.67 1.82
C ARG A 107 -8.60 13.89 1.87
N GLU A 108 -8.17 15.12 1.61
CA GLU A 108 -6.76 15.48 1.76
C GLU A 108 -6.40 15.60 3.24
N PHE A 109 -5.18 15.20 3.59
CA PHE A 109 -4.59 15.40 4.90
C PHE A 109 -3.19 16.02 4.73
N ALA A 110 -2.72 16.69 5.78
CA ALA A 110 -1.41 17.34 5.76
C ALA A 110 -0.31 16.28 5.57
N GLN A 111 0.56 16.47 4.58
CA GLN A 111 1.64 15.52 4.29
C GLN A 111 2.62 15.36 5.46
N ALA A 112 2.78 16.40 6.29
CA ALA A 112 3.57 16.35 7.51
C ALA A 112 3.00 15.38 8.57
N SER A 113 1.74 14.96 8.44
CA SER A 113 1.10 14.00 9.33
C SER A 113 1.37 12.53 8.97
N GLN A 114 2.09 12.25 7.88
CA GLN A 114 2.55 10.88 7.60
C GLN A 114 3.51 10.41 8.70
N PHE A 115 3.44 9.13 9.08
CA PHE A 115 4.23 8.63 10.21
C PHE A 115 5.74 8.74 9.98
N ASP A 116 6.22 8.61 8.74
CA ASP A 116 7.65 8.83 8.45
C ASP A 116 8.05 10.29 8.66
N ARG A 117 7.19 11.25 8.32
CA ARG A 117 7.42 12.69 8.55
C ARG A 117 7.31 13.07 10.02
N LEU A 118 6.34 12.50 10.74
CA LEU A 118 6.22 12.67 12.19
C LEU A 118 7.45 12.09 12.89
N LEU A 119 7.98 10.97 12.42
CA LEU A 119 9.20 10.39 12.96
C LEU A 119 10.41 11.30 12.73
N ASP A 120 10.60 11.78 11.48
CA ASP A 120 11.68 12.72 11.13
C ASP A 120 11.61 14.03 11.95
N ALA A 121 10.40 14.43 12.36
CA ALA A 121 10.14 15.61 13.17
C ALA A 121 10.13 15.34 14.69
N GLU A 122 10.47 14.12 15.13
CA GLU A 122 10.43 13.68 16.54
C GLU A 122 9.04 13.82 17.20
N GLN A 123 7.97 13.71 16.41
CA GLN A 123 6.56 13.82 16.82
C GLN A 123 5.81 12.50 16.81
N LEU A 124 6.42 11.41 16.34
CA LEU A 124 5.82 10.08 16.38
C LEU A 124 5.89 9.50 17.79
N ALA A 125 4.85 9.75 18.58
CA ALA A 125 4.73 9.29 19.95
C ALA A 125 4.34 7.80 20.08
N PRO A 126 4.70 7.11 21.19
CA PRO A 126 4.33 5.72 21.44
C PRO A 126 2.82 5.46 21.42
N GLU A 127 2.01 6.42 21.82
CA GLU A 127 0.54 6.31 21.83
C GLU A 127 -0.03 6.18 20.41
N HIS A 128 0.62 6.80 19.42
CA HIS A 128 0.25 6.63 18.01
C HIS A 128 0.52 5.19 17.54
N ILE A 129 1.61 4.59 18.00
CA ILE A 129 1.97 3.21 17.68
C ILE A 129 0.98 2.22 18.31
N ASP A 130 0.60 2.44 19.56
CA ASP A 130 -0.41 1.61 20.24
C ASP A 130 -1.76 1.68 19.53
N ALA A 131 -2.22 2.90 19.21
CA ALA A 131 -3.48 3.12 18.52
C ALA A 131 -3.49 2.44 17.14
N LEU A 132 -2.38 2.51 16.39
CA LEU A 132 -2.22 1.80 15.13
C LEU A 132 -2.26 0.28 15.33
N ALA A 133 -1.47 -0.26 16.26
CA ALA A 133 -1.39 -1.69 16.53
C ALA A 133 -2.77 -2.29 16.86
N LEU A 134 -3.53 -1.61 17.73
CA LEU A 134 -4.90 -2.01 18.07
C LEU A 134 -5.85 -1.98 16.86
N ARG A 135 -5.75 -0.95 16.00
CA ARG A 135 -6.58 -0.84 14.78
C ARG A 135 -6.24 -1.94 13.78
N ILE A 136 -4.96 -2.23 13.57
CA ILE A 136 -4.49 -3.28 12.66
C ILE A 136 -4.83 -4.66 13.21
N ALA A 137 -4.70 -4.92 14.51
CA ALA A 137 -5.14 -6.17 15.12
C ALA A 137 -6.64 -6.41 14.92
N LYS A 138 -7.47 -5.39 15.21
CA LYS A 138 -8.91 -5.45 14.97
C LYS A 138 -9.23 -5.71 13.49
N PHE A 139 -8.54 -5.03 12.58
CA PHE A 139 -8.67 -5.27 11.15
C PHE A 139 -8.31 -6.73 10.80
N HIS A 140 -7.16 -7.23 11.26
CA HIS A 140 -6.75 -8.62 11.06
C HIS A 140 -7.79 -9.61 11.56
N THR A 141 -8.40 -9.43 12.73
CA THR A 141 -9.43 -10.37 13.23
C THR A 141 -10.71 -10.39 12.38
N THR A 142 -11.01 -9.30 11.66
CA THR A 142 -12.26 -9.13 10.88
C THR A 142 -12.06 -9.23 9.36
N ALA A 143 -10.83 -9.13 8.88
CA ALA A 143 -10.48 -9.23 7.46
C ALA A 143 -10.87 -10.61 6.90
N ALA A 144 -11.22 -10.64 5.61
CA ALA A 144 -11.59 -11.85 4.91
C ALA A 144 -10.47 -12.89 5.01
N VAL A 145 -10.84 -14.12 5.33
CA VAL A 145 -9.91 -15.25 5.42
C VAL A 145 -9.82 -15.92 4.05
N ALA A 146 -8.61 -16.24 3.62
CA ALA A 146 -8.40 -16.92 2.35
C ALA A 146 -9.07 -18.30 2.38
N GLY A 147 -9.80 -18.65 1.32
CA GLY A 147 -10.49 -19.94 1.27
C GLY A 147 -9.49 -21.12 1.37
N PRO A 148 -9.89 -22.27 1.95
CA PRO A 148 -8.98 -23.42 2.13
C PRO A 148 -8.37 -23.93 0.82
N GLN A 149 -9.11 -23.81 -0.30
CA GLN A 149 -8.69 -24.21 -1.63
C GLN A 149 -7.91 -23.12 -2.39
N SER A 150 -7.75 -21.93 -1.81
CA SER A 150 -7.00 -20.85 -2.43
C SER A 150 -5.50 -21.18 -2.45
N GLY A 151 -4.78 -20.67 -3.46
CA GLY A 151 -3.32 -20.79 -3.51
C GLY A 151 -2.58 -19.87 -2.52
N TYR A 152 -3.28 -18.89 -1.93
CA TYR A 152 -2.67 -17.88 -1.06
C TYR A 152 -2.15 -18.47 0.25
N GLY A 153 -0.96 -18.03 0.67
CA GLY A 153 -0.30 -18.52 1.86
C GLY A 153 0.10 -20.00 1.84
N ASN A 154 -0.01 -20.69 0.70
CA ASN A 154 0.66 -21.98 0.54
C ASN A 154 2.16 -21.79 0.79
N PRO A 155 2.87 -22.72 1.44
CA PRO A 155 4.29 -22.54 1.72
C PRO A 155 5.12 -22.17 0.48
N ALA A 156 4.86 -22.83 -0.66
CA ALA A 156 5.53 -22.49 -1.92
C ALA A 156 5.23 -21.05 -2.41
N ALA A 157 4.00 -20.55 -2.19
CA ALA A 157 3.63 -19.18 -2.53
C ALA A 157 4.28 -18.15 -1.59
N VAL A 158 4.57 -18.52 -0.34
CA VAL A 158 5.32 -17.69 0.61
C VAL A 158 6.81 -17.64 0.25
N GLN A 159 7.40 -18.75 -0.19
CA GLN A 159 8.81 -18.80 -0.60
C GLN A 159 9.08 -18.07 -1.92
N ALA A 160 8.15 -18.15 -2.88
CA ALA A 160 8.39 -17.70 -4.25
C ALA A 160 8.90 -16.24 -4.37
N PRO A 161 8.33 -15.23 -3.67
CA PRO A 161 8.83 -13.86 -3.74
C PRO A 161 10.26 -13.71 -3.18
N ALA A 162 10.62 -14.48 -2.14
CA ALA A 162 11.96 -14.43 -1.58
C ALA A 162 12.99 -15.00 -2.57
N GLU A 163 12.67 -16.09 -3.28
CA GLU A 163 13.54 -16.66 -4.33
C GLU A 163 13.63 -15.75 -5.56
N GLU A 164 12.51 -15.12 -5.95
CA GLU A 164 12.47 -14.18 -7.06
C GLU A 164 13.41 -12.99 -6.84
N ASN A 165 13.48 -12.46 -5.60
CA ASN A 165 14.43 -11.40 -5.25
C ASN A 165 15.88 -11.80 -5.55
N PHE A 166 16.29 -13.02 -5.19
CA PHE A 166 17.65 -13.49 -5.46
C PHE A 166 17.92 -13.60 -6.97
N SER A 167 17.00 -14.19 -7.72
CA SER A 167 17.12 -14.30 -9.18
C SER A 167 17.30 -12.92 -9.84
N GLN A 168 16.44 -11.96 -9.50
CA GLN A 168 16.46 -10.63 -10.12
C GLN A 168 17.70 -9.81 -9.72
N ILE A 169 18.15 -9.90 -8.46
CA ILE A 169 19.33 -9.17 -8.01
C ILE A 169 20.60 -9.77 -8.63
N LEU A 170 20.72 -11.11 -8.70
CA LEU A 170 21.88 -11.77 -9.31
C LEU A 170 22.03 -11.47 -10.80
N ASP A 171 20.91 -11.26 -11.50
CA ASP A 171 20.91 -10.83 -12.91
C ASP A 171 21.46 -9.41 -13.10
N CYS A 172 21.39 -8.55 -12.08
CA CYS A 172 21.77 -7.13 -12.16
C CYS A 172 23.09 -6.79 -11.45
N MET A 173 23.52 -7.60 -10.48
CA MET A 173 24.69 -7.32 -9.64
C MET A 173 25.78 -8.38 -9.82
N HIS A 174 26.91 -7.96 -10.38
CA HIS A 174 28.03 -8.85 -10.72
C HIS A 174 29.26 -8.68 -9.83
N GLU A 175 29.16 -7.90 -8.76
CA GLU A 175 30.27 -7.68 -7.83
C GLU A 175 30.56 -8.96 -7.01
N PRO A 176 31.79 -9.49 -7.00
CA PRO A 176 32.07 -10.78 -6.37
C PRO A 176 31.75 -10.86 -4.88
N GLN A 177 31.83 -9.73 -4.16
CA GLN A 177 31.48 -9.68 -2.74
C GLN A 177 29.96 -9.75 -2.53
N VAL A 178 29.20 -9.05 -3.36
CA VAL A 178 27.73 -9.06 -3.33
C VAL A 178 27.21 -10.44 -3.70
N GLN A 179 27.77 -11.08 -4.73
CA GLN A 179 27.38 -12.43 -5.14
C GLN A 179 27.54 -13.45 -4.00
N LYS A 180 28.68 -13.46 -3.30
CA LYS A 180 28.90 -14.34 -2.15
C LYS A 180 27.91 -14.10 -1.02
N GLN A 181 27.55 -12.83 -0.77
CA GLN A 181 26.56 -12.50 0.24
C GLN A 181 25.16 -12.99 -0.17
N LEU A 182 24.79 -12.81 -1.43
CA LEU A 182 23.50 -13.27 -1.97
C LEU A 182 23.39 -14.79 -1.94
N GLU A 183 24.44 -15.51 -2.34
CA GLU A 183 24.50 -16.99 -2.26
C GLU A 183 24.28 -17.46 -0.82
N TYR A 184 24.99 -16.86 0.15
CA TYR A 184 24.81 -17.17 1.57
C TYR A 184 23.38 -16.92 2.06
N LEU A 185 22.79 -15.76 1.70
CA LEU A 185 21.43 -15.41 2.09
C LEU A 185 20.40 -16.30 1.42
N GLN A 186 20.62 -16.71 0.17
CA GLN A 186 19.76 -17.63 -0.56
C GLN A 186 19.78 -19.01 0.09
N ASP A 187 20.95 -19.55 0.40
CA ASP A 187 21.10 -20.82 1.12
C ASP A 187 20.43 -20.77 2.49
N TRP A 188 20.63 -19.69 3.24
CA TRP A 188 19.98 -19.49 4.54
C TRP A 188 18.46 -19.41 4.42
N THR A 189 17.96 -18.70 3.40
CA THR A 189 16.51 -18.58 3.12
C THR A 189 15.92 -19.94 2.82
N HIS A 190 16.58 -20.73 1.95
CA HIS A 190 16.14 -22.06 1.58
C HIS A 190 16.10 -23.01 2.78
N GLN A 191 17.18 -23.06 3.57
CA GLN A 191 17.26 -23.93 4.75
C GLN A 191 16.26 -23.53 5.84
N THR A 192 16.01 -22.23 6.01
CA THR A 192 15.05 -21.73 6.99
C THR A 192 13.63 -22.03 6.54
N PHE A 193 13.32 -21.85 5.25
CA PHE A 193 12.03 -22.22 4.69
C PHE A 193 11.72 -23.71 4.86
N GLN A 194 12.69 -24.60 4.58
CA GLN A 194 12.50 -26.04 4.79
C GLN A 194 12.10 -26.39 6.23
N LYS A 195 12.69 -25.70 7.22
CA LYS A 195 12.38 -25.89 8.65
C LYS A 195 11.00 -25.36 9.02
N LEU A 196 10.62 -24.21 8.47
CA LEU A 196 9.36 -23.51 8.79
C LEU A 196 8.18 -23.91 7.89
N GLN A 197 8.39 -24.78 6.91
CA GLN A 197 7.32 -25.25 6.01
C GLN A 197 6.09 -25.79 6.77
N PRO A 198 6.24 -26.59 7.85
CA PRO A 198 5.10 -27.02 8.65
C PRO A 198 4.39 -25.86 9.34
N ASP A 199 5.13 -24.84 9.80
CA ASP A 199 4.55 -23.66 10.44
C ASP A 199 3.75 -22.81 9.46
N PHE A 200 4.27 -22.58 8.25
CA PHE A 200 3.52 -21.88 7.20
C PHE A 200 2.22 -22.62 6.85
N GLN A 201 2.28 -23.95 6.74
CA GLN A 201 1.09 -24.76 6.50
C GLN A 201 0.10 -24.67 7.66
N ALA A 202 0.56 -24.80 8.90
CA ALA A 202 -0.27 -24.66 10.08
C ALA A 202 -0.93 -23.29 10.16
N ARG A 203 -0.21 -22.20 9.83
CA ARG A 203 -0.79 -20.86 9.83
C ARG A 203 -1.89 -20.70 8.77
N LYS A 204 -1.68 -21.27 7.57
CA LYS A 204 -2.73 -21.35 6.55
C LYS A 204 -3.96 -22.11 7.04
N ASP A 205 -3.76 -23.29 7.61
CA ASP A 205 -4.85 -24.16 8.06
C ASP A 205 -5.64 -23.54 9.21
N ASN A 206 -5.01 -22.69 10.03
CA ASN A 206 -5.63 -21.95 11.13
C ASN A 206 -6.22 -20.59 10.71
N GLY A 207 -6.27 -20.26 9.42
CA GLY A 207 -6.96 -19.05 8.92
C GLY A 207 -6.20 -17.74 9.13
N PHE A 208 -4.87 -17.79 9.27
CA PHE A 208 -4.03 -16.60 9.39
C PHE A 208 -3.74 -15.89 8.07
N ILE A 209 -4.10 -16.50 6.93
CA ILE A 209 -3.97 -15.88 5.61
C ILE A 209 -5.21 -15.05 5.35
N ARG A 210 -5.04 -13.73 5.24
CA ARG A 210 -6.15 -12.78 5.15
C ARG A 210 -5.90 -11.76 4.04
N GLU A 211 -6.95 -11.09 3.59
CA GLU A 211 -6.83 -9.95 2.67
C GLU A 211 -6.35 -8.72 3.46
N CYS A 212 -5.05 -8.63 3.73
CA CYS A 212 -4.43 -7.58 4.51
C CYS A 212 -4.30 -6.25 3.73
N HIS A 213 -3.52 -5.29 4.25
CA HIS A 213 -3.10 -4.07 3.54
C HIS A 213 -2.07 -4.37 2.44
N GLY A 214 -1.10 -5.25 2.74
CA GLY A 214 -0.07 -5.72 1.82
C GLY A 214 1.15 -4.80 1.67
N ASP A 215 1.08 -3.57 2.19
CA ASP A 215 2.18 -2.57 2.15
C ASP A 215 2.16 -1.67 3.39
N LEU A 216 2.08 -2.28 4.58
CA LEU A 216 1.93 -1.54 5.83
C LEU A 216 3.29 -1.02 6.34
N HIS A 217 3.57 0.25 6.07
CA HIS A 217 4.79 0.92 6.50
C HIS A 217 4.55 2.43 6.73
N LEU A 218 5.52 3.16 7.29
CA LEU A 218 5.31 4.50 7.85
C LEU A 218 4.86 5.56 6.84
N ARG A 219 5.12 5.37 5.53
CA ARG A 219 4.64 6.31 4.49
C ARG A 219 3.18 6.09 4.11
N ASN A 220 2.68 4.89 4.40
CA ASN A 220 1.30 4.47 4.15
C ASN A 220 0.44 4.58 5.41
N ILE A 221 0.90 5.35 6.40
CA ILE A 221 0.16 5.64 7.64
C ILE A 221 0.21 7.14 7.88
N ALA A 222 -0.93 7.75 8.18
CA ALA A 222 -1.02 9.16 8.55
C ALA A 222 -1.86 9.37 9.80
N LEU A 223 -1.52 10.40 10.58
CA LEU A 223 -2.34 10.88 11.68
C LEU A 223 -3.40 11.84 11.15
N VAL A 224 -4.67 11.41 11.16
CA VAL A 224 -5.80 12.18 10.64
C VAL A 224 -6.82 12.35 11.75
N ASP A 225 -7.11 13.60 12.11
CA ASP A 225 -7.94 13.93 13.28
C ASP A 225 -7.45 13.22 14.56
N ASP A 226 -6.13 13.21 14.78
CA ASP A 226 -5.42 12.52 15.87
C ASP A 226 -5.56 10.99 15.90
N ILE A 227 -6.03 10.39 14.81
CA ILE A 227 -6.20 8.94 14.67
C ILE A 227 -5.23 8.40 13.61
N PRO A 228 -4.46 7.33 13.89
CA PRO A 228 -3.67 6.64 12.88
C PRO A 228 -4.56 5.98 11.82
N VAL A 229 -4.28 6.27 10.56
CA VAL A 229 -5.02 5.76 9.40
C VAL A 229 -4.02 5.16 8.42
N ALA A 230 -4.13 3.85 8.17
CA ALA A 230 -3.39 3.17 7.10
C ALA A 230 -4.11 3.37 5.77
N PHE A 231 -3.38 3.78 4.73
CA PHE A 231 -3.88 4.10 3.40
C PHE A 231 -2.91 3.59 2.33
N ASP A 232 -3.35 3.56 1.08
CA ASP A 232 -2.59 3.04 -0.07
C ASP A 232 -2.36 1.51 -0.03
N CYS A 233 -3.40 0.75 0.34
CA CYS A 233 -3.42 -0.72 0.24
C CYS A 233 -3.17 -1.20 -1.19
N ILE A 234 -2.37 -2.27 -1.38
CA ILE A 234 -2.03 -2.81 -2.71
C ILE A 234 -3.28 -3.35 -3.43
N GLU A 235 -3.72 -2.66 -4.47
CA GLU A 235 -4.87 -3.03 -5.29
C GLU A 235 -4.53 -3.92 -6.48
N PHE A 236 -3.29 -3.85 -6.98
CA PHE A 236 -2.93 -4.39 -8.29
C PHE A 236 -2.40 -5.82 -8.29
N ASN A 237 -2.00 -6.34 -7.12
CA ASN A 237 -1.52 -7.72 -7.01
C ASN A 237 -2.03 -8.38 -5.74
N ASP A 238 -3.02 -9.23 -5.93
CA ASP A 238 -3.70 -9.99 -4.89
C ASP A 238 -2.73 -10.82 -4.04
N LYS A 239 -1.65 -11.33 -4.62
CA LYS A 239 -0.66 -12.14 -3.89
C LYS A 239 0.12 -11.34 -2.84
N LEU A 240 0.17 -10.01 -2.98
CA LEU A 240 0.85 -9.13 -2.03
C LEU A 240 -0.05 -8.70 -0.88
N ARG A 241 -1.38 -8.84 -1.01
CA ARG A 241 -2.34 -8.53 0.06
C ARG A 241 -3.00 -9.76 0.69
N TRP A 242 -3.14 -10.87 -0.04
CA TRP A 242 -3.58 -12.15 0.52
C TRP A 242 -2.39 -12.88 1.14
N ILE A 243 -1.98 -12.38 2.31
CA ILE A 243 -0.77 -12.78 3.01
C ILE A 243 -1.10 -13.21 4.44
N ASP A 244 -0.12 -13.81 5.09
CA ASP A 244 -0.22 -14.04 6.52
C ASP A 244 -0.25 -12.71 7.29
N ILE A 245 -1.13 -12.57 8.27
CA ILE A 245 -1.19 -11.39 9.11
C ILE A 245 0.15 -11.08 9.82
N ILE A 246 0.98 -12.08 10.13
CA ILE A 246 2.31 -11.83 10.71
C ILE A 246 3.28 -11.26 9.68
N SER A 247 3.08 -11.56 8.40
CA SER A 247 3.87 -11.01 7.29
C SER A 247 3.61 -9.51 7.12
N GLU A 248 2.35 -9.07 7.27
CA GLU A 248 2.01 -7.64 7.28
C GLU A 248 2.69 -6.91 8.45
N ILE A 249 2.64 -7.48 9.66
CA ILE A 249 3.27 -6.90 10.84
C ILE A 249 4.79 -6.86 10.72
N ALA A 250 5.41 -7.89 10.15
CA ALA A 250 6.85 -7.93 9.93
C ALA A 250 7.33 -6.73 9.10
N PHE A 251 6.56 -6.30 8.10
CA PHE A 251 6.95 -5.17 7.26
C PHE A 251 6.99 -3.84 8.04
N MET A 252 5.99 -3.58 8.88
CA MET A 252 5.99 -2.41 9.77
C MET A 252 7.13 -2.46 10.80
N VAL A 253 7.38 -3.62 11.40
CA VAL A 253 8.48 -3.83 12.36
C VAL A 253 9.83 -3.57 11.69
N MET A 254 10.04 -4.07 10.48
CA MET A 254 11.25 -3.84 9.70
C MET A 254 11.43 -2.38 9.31
N ASP A 255 10.37 -1.67 8.91
CA ASP A 255 10.46 -0.24 8.57
C ASP A 255 10.83 0.62 9.80
N LEU A 256 10.26 0.32 10.98
CA LEU A 256 10.66 0.98 12.23
C LEU A 256 12.11 0.66 12.62
N ASP A 257 12.52 -0.61 12.56
CA ASP A 257 13.88 -1.01 12.92
C ASP A 257 14.93 -0.40 11.97
N HIS A 258 14.66 -0.40 10.66
CA HIS A 258 15.50 0.26 9.65
C HIS A 258 15.71 1.75 9.93
N ARG A 259 14.74 2.40 10.57
CA ARG A 259 14.78 3.82 10.97
C ARG A 259 15.33 4.04 12.37
N GLY A 260 15.92 3.01 13.00
CA GLY A 260 16.51 3.09 14.34
C GLY A 260 15.48 3.12 15.47
N GLN A 261 14.23 2.74 15.21
CA GLN A 261 13.13 2.78 16.16
C GLN A 261 12.78 1.39 16.72
N ALA A 262 13.78 0.60 17.11
CA ALA A 262 13.58 -0.76 17.62
C ALA A 262 12.64 -0.82 18.85
N GLY A 263 12.63 0.23 19.68
CA GLY A 263 11.70 0.35 20.81
C GLY A 263 10.24 0.50 20.38
N LEU A 264 9.96 1.34 19.37
CA LEU A 264 8.61 1.45 18.79
C LEU A 264 8.23 0.18 18.03
N ALA A 265 9.18 -0.46 17.35
CA ALA A 265 8.95 -1.73 16.64
C ALA A 265 8.51 -2.84 17.61
N SER A 266 9.21 -2.98 18.73
CA SER A 266 8.87 -3.93 19.79
C SER A 266 7.52 -3.61 20.43
N ARG A 267 7.23 -2.32 20.65
CA ARG A 267 5.94 -1.87 21.19
C ARG A 267 4.78 -2.21 20.25
N PHE A 268 4.91 -1.89 18.96
CA PHE A 268 3.92 -2.22 17.93
C PHE A 268 3.62 -3.72 17.92
N LEU A 269 4.68 -4.54 17.87
CA LEU A 269 4.55 -6.00 17.84
C LEU A 269 3.87 -6.53 19.10
N ASN A 270 4.28 -6.07 20.29
CA ASN A 270 3.72 -6.55 21.55
C ASN A 270 2.23 -6.20 21.68
N VAL A 271 1.86 -4.94 21.43
CA VAL A 271 0.45 -4.51 21.50
C VAL A 271 -0.40 -5.28 20.49
N TRP A 272 0.13 -5.56 19.30
CA TRP A 272 -0.57 -6.38 18.32
C TRP A 272 -0.70 -7.85 18.77
N LEU A 273 0.36 -8.46 19.29
CA LEU A 273 0.35 -9.85 19.77
C LEU A 273 -0.61 -10.09 20.94
N GLU A 274 -0.83 -9.08 21.78
CA GLU A 274 -1.80 -9.15 22.90
C GLU A 274 -3.26 -9.27 22.43
N GLN A 275 -3.55 -9.06 21.13
CA GLN A 275 -4.90 -9.05 20.58
C GLN A 275 -5.23 -10.26 19.67
N ILE A 276 -4.25 -11.09 19.30
CA ILE A 276 -4.36 -12.11 18.25
C ILE A 276 -4.40 -13.53 18.80
#